data_AF-A0A7D5RLW9-F1
#
_entry.id   AF-A0A7D5RLW9-F1
#
_cell.length_a   1.000
_cell.length_b   1.000
_cell.length_c   1.000
_cell.angle_alpha   90.00
_cell.angle_beta   90.00
_cell.angle_gamma   90.00
#
_symmetry.space_group_name_H-M   'P 1'
#
loop_
_entity.id
_entity.type
_entity.pdbx_description
1 polymer ?
#
loop_
_entity_poly.entity_id
_entity_poly.type
_entity_poly.pdbx_seq_one_letter_code
_entity_poly.pdbx_strand_id
1 'polypeptide(L)'
;MVLKKNIHIPEYVYEILVYIRTHNCAPKGYVGGRTFHNRERHLPETEADGSRIRYREWDVHRKVRGRNRGPERLITSKRSAYYTKDHYKTFIYINETF
;
A
#
# COMPACT_ATOMS: atom_id res chain seq x y z
N MET A 1 -12.95 6.22 -8.54
CA MET A 1 -12.58 5.22 -7.52
C MET A 1 -13.43 5.42 -6.28
N VAL A 2 -14.06 4.34 -5.81
CA VAL A 2 -14.79 4.30 -4.54
C VAL A 2 -14.06 3.35 -3.58
N LEU A 3 -13.93 3.75 -2.31
CA LEU A 3 -13.28 2.94 -1.27
C LEU A 3 -14.32 2.41 -0.30
N LYS A 4 -14.38 1.09 -0.12
CA LYS A 4 -15.17 0.49 0.96
C LYS A 4 -14.29 0.39 2.22
N LYS A 5 -14.58 1.24 3.20
CA LYS A 5 -13.81 1.32 4.44
C LYS A 5 -13.96 0.05 5.29
N ASN A 6 -12.86 -0.31 5.94
CA ASN A 6 -12.73 -1.43 6.87
C ASN A 6 -12.26 -0.86 8.20
N ILE A 7 -12.95 -1.19 9.30
CA ILE A 7 -12.68 -0.65 10.64
C ILE A 7 -11.26 -0.95 11.16
N HIS A 8 -10.58 -1.95 10.59
CA HIS A 8 -9.21 -2.32 10.94
C HIS A 8 -8.13 -1.55 10.17
N ILE A 9 -8.52 -0.69 9.23
CA ILE A 9 -7.62 0.15 8.45
C ILE A 9 -7.84 1.61 8.89
N PRO A 10 -6.82 2.29 9.43
CA PRO A 10 -6.94 3.69 9.82
C PRO A 10 -7.28 4.62 8.66
N GLU A 11 -8.02 5.69 8.94
CA GLU A 11 -8.51 6.64 7.92
C GLU A 11 -7.39 7.22 7.05
N TYR A 12 -6.27 7.61 7.66
CA TYR A 12 -5.13 8.21 6.97
C TYR A 12 -4.54 7.27 5.89
N VAL A 13 -4.69 5.96 6.01
CA VAL A 13 -4.20 5.01 4.98
C VAL A 13 -4.99 5.20 3.68
N TYR A 14 -6.29 5.47 3.78
CA TYR A 14 -7.15 5.74 2.63
C TYR A 14 -6.80 7.06 1.97
N GLU A 15 -6.52 8.12 2.75
CA GLU A 15 -6.08 9.42 2.23
C GLU A 15 -4.78 9.28 1.42
N ILE A 16 -3.82 8.52 1.95
CA ILE A 16 -2.55 8.24 1.29
C ILE A 16 -2.76 7.40 0.01
N LEU A 17 -3.65 6.39 0.05
CA LEU A 17 -4.00 5.59 -1.13
C LEU A 17 -4.59 6.48 -2.23
N VAL A 18 -5.55 7.35 -1.90
CA VAL A 18 -6.13 8.30 -2.86
C VAL A 18 -5.03 9.17 -3.47
N TYR A 19 -4.15 9.75 -2.65
CA TYR A 19 -3.03 10.56 -3.15
C TYR A 19 -2.15 9.78 -4.14
N ILE A 20 -1.76 8.55 -3.80
CA ILE A 20 -0.91 7.70 -4.65
C ILE A 20 -1.61 7.34 -5.96
N ARG A 21 -2.90 7.04 -5.93
CA ARG A 21 -3.68 6.75 -7.15
C ARG A 21 -3.77 7.97 -8.06
N THR A 22 -3.90 9.17 -7.50
CA THR A 22 -3.98 10.41 -8.28
C THR A 22 -2.63 10.88 -8.83
N HIS A 23 -1.57 10.82 -8.03
CA HIS A 23 -0.28 11.44 -8.38
C HIS A 23 0.80 10.44 -8.81
N ASN A 24 0.55 9.15 -8.61
CA ASN A 24 1.49 8.07 -8.89
C ASN A 24 2.84 8.20 -8.14
N CYS A 25 2.88 8.93 -7.03
CA CYS A 25 4.06 9.16 -6.19
C CYS A 25 3.67 9.30 -4.71
N ALA A 26 4.69 9.27 -3.83
CA ALA A 26 4.47 9.46 -2.40
C ALA A 26 4.22 10.96 -2.10
N PRO A 27 3.37 11.28 -1.11
CA PRO A 27 3.20 12.66 -0.66
C PRO A 27 4.54 13.28 -0.23
N LYS A 28 4.64 14.62 -0.30
CA LYS A 28 5.86 15.34 0.08
C LYS A 28 6.26 14.99 1.52
N GLY A 29 7.50 14.51 1.69
CA GLY A 29 8.05 14.13 2.99
C GLY A 29 7.72 12.70 3.43
N TYR A 30 6.99 11.93 2.63
CA TYR A 30 6.80 10.49 2.78
C TYR A 30 7.80 9.74 1.90
N VAL A 31 8.02 8.46 2.21
CA VAL A 31 8.88 7.59 1.39
C VAL A 31 8.03 6.50 0.78
N GLY A 32 8.17 6.24 -0.52
CA GLY A 32 7.43 5.18 -1.18
C GLY A 32 7.72 5.09 -2.67
N GLY A 33 7.06 4.15 -3.34
CA GLY A 33 7.15 3.94 -4.78
C GLY A 33 8.20 2.91 -5.20
N ARG A 34 8.93 2.33 -4.25
CA ARG A 34 9.88 1.24 -4.52
C ARG A 34 9.15 -0.05 -4.81
N THR A 35 9.79 -0.95 -5.54
CA THR A 35 9.24 -2.29 -5.80
C THR A 35 9.12 -3.07 -4.49
N PHE A 36 7.93 -3.58 -4.22
CA PHE A 36 7.72 -4.61 -3.20
C PHE A 36 7.78 -5.97 -3.86
N HIS A 37 8.77 -6.78 -3.50
CA HIS A 37 9.06 -8.03 -4.21
C HIS A 37 8.14 -9.20 -3.86
N ASN A 38 7.35 -9.09 -2.78
CA ASN A 38 6.48 -10.17 -2.30
C ASN A 38 7.21 -11.51 -2.17
N ARG A 39 8.42 -11.51 -1.57
CA ARG A 39 9.31 -12.69 -1.54
C ARG A 39 8.72 -13.84 -0.72
N GLU A 40 7.99 -13.48 0.32
CA GLU A 40 7.30 -14.36 1.25
C GLU A 40 5.95 -14.83 0.69
N ARG A 41 5.55 -14.35 -0.49
CA ARG A 41 4.33 -14.75 -1.22
C ARG A 41 3.04 -14.62 -0.40
N HIS A 42 2.98 -13.61 0.47
CA HIS A 42 1.77 -13.29 1.24
C HIS A 42 0.66 -12.65 0.37
N LEU A 43 1.04 -12.01 -0.74
CA LEU A 43 0.11 -11.42 -1.71
C LEU A 43 0.04 -12.28 -2.98
N PRO A 44 -1.03 -12.18 -3.78
CA PRO A 44 -1.12 -12.86 -5.08
C PRO A 44 0.06 -12.53 -6.01
N GLU A 45 0.52 -13.49 -6.81
CA GLU A 45 1.64 -13.27 -7.74
C GLU A 45 1.17 -12.89 -9.16
N THR A 46 -0.09 -13.20 -9.51
CA THR A 46 -0.66 -13.00 -10.83
C THR A 46 -2.04 -12.35 -10.79
N GLU A 47 -2.33 -11.55 -11.81
CA GLU A 47 -3.65 -11.01 -12.10
C GLU A 47 -4.58 -12.11 -12.67
N ALA A 48 -5.88 -11.81 -12.78
CA ALA A 48 -6.86 -12.74 -13.36
C ALA A 48 -6.57 -13.15 -14.82
N ASP A 49 -5.86 -12.29 -15.57
CA ASP A 49 -5.40 -12.56 -16.94
C ASP A 49 -4.08 -13.34 -17.01
N GLY A 50 -3.55 -13.80 -15.86
CA GLY A 50 -2.30 -14.55 -15.76
C GLY A 50 -1.03 -13.70 -15.79
N SER A 51 -1.13 -12.38 -15.98
CA SER A 51 0.05 -11.50 -15.95
C SER A 51 0.62 -11.34 -14.53
N ARG A 52 1.95 -11.19 -14.42
CA ARG A 52 2.62 -11.01 -13.12
C ARG A 52 2.27 -9.67 -12.48
N ILE A 53 1.89 -9.70 -11.21
CA ILE A 53 1.60 -8.47 -10.44
C ILE A 53 2.90 -7.75 -10.08
N ARG A 54 2.89 -6.42 -10.28
CA ARG A 54 3.98 -5.53 -9.86
C ARG A 54 3.51 -4.66 -8.71
N TYR A 55 4.04 -4.94 -7.53
CA TYR A 55 3.72 -4.18 -6.33
C TYR A 55 4.73 -3.07 -6.06
N ARG A 56 4.22 -1.98 -5.47
CA ARG A 56 5.01 -0.91 -4.86
C ARG A 56 4.65 -0.75 -3.39
N GLU A 57 5.62 -0.39 -2.58
CA GLU A 57 5.42 -0.08 -1.16
C GLU A 57 5.46 1.43 -0.88
N TRP A 58 4.70 1.84 0.14
CA TRP A 58 4.56 3.23 0.56
C TRP A 58 4.47 3.34 2.08
N ASP A 59 5.16 4.34 2.63
CA ASP A 59 4.92 4.78 4.00
C ASP A 59 3.54 5.44 4.11
N VAL A 60 2.87 5.18 5.22
CA VAL A 60 1.59 5.81 5.58
C VAL A 60 1.76 6.97 6.57
N HIS A 61 3.00 7.19 7.03
CA HIS A 61 3.38 8.29 7.92
C HIS A 61 4.53 9.12 7.33
N ARG A 62 4.55 10.41 7.64
CA ARG A 62 5.62 11.30 7.19
C ARG A 62 6.96 10.89 7.80
N LYS A 63 8.03 10.96 7.02
CA LYS A 63 9.39 10.70 7.52
C LYS A 63 9.82 11.81 8.47
N VAL A 64 10.22 11.43 9.67
CA VAL A 64 10.83 12.33 10.67
C VAL A 64 12.30 11.97 10.82
N ARG A 65 13.19 12.97 10.74
CA ARG A 65 14.64 12.76 10.88
C ARG A 65 14.94 12.17 12.27
N GLY A 66 15.76 11.12 12.30
CA GLY A 66 16.14 10.44 13.54
C GLY A 66 15.08 9.48 14.10
N ARG A 67 13.94 9.28 13.43
CA ARG A 67 12.92 8.30 13.82
C ARG A 67 12.77 7.19 12.80
N ASN A 68 12.48 5.97 13.27
CA ASN A 68 12.10 4.86 12.41
C ASN A 68 10.78 5.20 11.68
N ARG A 69 10.61 4.68 10.45
CA ARG A 69 9.41 4.80 9.61
C ARG A 69 8.19 4.02 10.14
N GLY A 70 8.37 3.28 11.23
CA GLY A 70 7.33 2.42 11.81
C GLY A 70 7.09 1.15 11.01
N PRO A 71 6.23 0.24 11.52
CA PRO A 71 5.94 -1.04 10.90
C PRO A 71 4.90 -0.95 9.77
N GLU A 72 4.14 0.13 9.68
CA GLU A 72 2.97 0.22 8.82
C GLU A 72 3.32 0.58 7.38
N ARG A 73 2.68 -0.09 6.41
CA ARG A 73 2.87 0.18 4.98
C ARG A 73 1.59 0.02 4.21
N LEU A 74 1.49 0.76 3.13
CA LEU A 74 0.54 0.53 2.05
C LEU A 74 1.29 -0.15 0.90
N ILE A 75 0.72 -1.22 0.35
CA ILE A 75 1.22 -1.92 -0.83
C ILE A 75 0.20 -1.75 -1.95
N THR A 76 0.62 -1.32 -3.13
CA THR A 76 -0.28 -1.13 -4.28
C THR A 76 0.24 -1.83 -5.52
N SER A 77 -0.64 -2.44 -6.30
CA SER A 77 -0.41 -2.79 -7.70
C SER A 77 -1.22 -1.87 -8.62
N LYS A 78 -1.36 -2.23 -9.91
CA LYS A 78 -2.28 -1.54 -10.82
C LYS A 78 -3.75 -1.72 -10.41
N ARG A 79 -4.13 -2.88 -9.88
CA ARG A 79 -5.54 -3.28 -9.64
C ARG A 79 -5.88 -3.58 -8.19
N SER A 80 -4.90 -3.55 -7.29
CA SER A 80 -5.11 -3.90 -5.87
C SER A 80 -4.31 -3.00 -4.93
N ALA A 81 -4.79 -2.90 -3.70
CA ALA A 81 -4.07 -2.30 -2.59
C ALA A 81 -4.26 -3.13 -1.30
N TYR A 82 -3.22 -3.14 -0.47
CA TYR A 82 -3.17 -3.85 0.80
C TYR A 82 -2.52 -2.98 1.85
N TYR A 83 -3.03 -3.03 3.07
CA TYR A 83 -2.42 -2.40 4.23
C TYR A 83 -1.81 -3.46 5.14
N THR A 84 -0.60 -3.21 5.62
CA THR A 84 0.05 -4.00 6.68
C THR A 84 0.34 -3.09 7.86
N LYS A 85 -0.02 -3.54 9.06
CA LYS A 85 0.26 -2.83 10.32
C LYS A 85 1.49 -3.36 11.04
N ASP A 86 2.00 -4.51 10.62
CA ASP A 86 2.95 -5.34 11.35
C ASP A 86 4.21 -5.66 10.53
N HIS A 87 4.56 -4.74 9.62
CA HIS A 87 5.77 -4.81 8.79
C HIS A 87 5.81 -6.06 7.91
N TYR A 88 4.81 -6.16 7.04
CA TYR A 88 4.66 -7.17 5.97
C TYR A 88 4.34 -8.59 6.44
N LYS A 89 4.03 -8.81 7.73
CA LYS A 89 3.67 -10.14 8.25
C LYS A 89 2.22 -10.51 7.92
N THR A 90 1.31 -9.56 8.03
CA THR A 90 -0.10 -9.72 7.64
C THR A 90 -0.57 -8.54 6.80
N PHE A 91 -1.60 -8.80 5.97
CA PHE A 91 -2.15 -7.83 5.04
C PHE A 91 -3.67 -7.81 5.12
N ILE A 92 -4.24 -6.60 5.08
CA ILE A 92 -5.67 -6.37 4.94
C ILE A 92 -5.89 -5.81 3.54
N TYR A 93 -6.70 -6.49 2.73
CA TYR A 93 -7.08 -6.02 1.40
C TYR A 93 -7.93 -4.74 1.51
N ILE A 94 -7.62 -3.75 0.69
CA ILE A 94 -8.41 -2.53 0.54
C ILE A 94 -9.32 -2.74 -0.68
N ASN A 95 -10.63 -2.69 -0.44
CA ASN A 95 -11.61 -2.84 -1.49
C ASN A 95 -11.78 -1.51 -2.25
N GLU A 96 -11.15 -1.46 -3.43
CA GLU A 96 -11.23 -0.39 -4.41
C GLU A 96 -12.18 -0.81 -5.55
N THR A 97 -13.17 0.04 -5.86
CA THR A 97 -13.92 -0.05 -7.12
C THR A 97 -13.42 1.04 -8.06
N PHE A 98 -12.97 0.64 -9.25
CA PHE A 98 -12.41 1.54 -10.26
C PHE A 98 -13.50 2.15 -11.14
#